data_AF-A0A0R2SC49-F1
#
_entry.id   AF-A0A0R2SC49-F1
#
_cell.length_a   1.000
_cell.length_b   1.000
_cell.length_c   1.000
_cell.angle_alpha   90.00
_cell.angle_beta   90.00
_cell.angle_gamma   90.00
#
_symmetry.space_group_name_H-M   'P 1'
#
loop_
_entity.id
_entity.type
_entity.pdbx_description
1 polymer ?
#
loop_
_entity_poly.entity_id
_entity_poly.type
_entity_poly.pdbx_seq_one_letter_code
_entity_poly.pdbx_strand_id
1 'polypeptide(L)'
;MNSKADVIAISTERAPYPQAKSRWFGSVKRERLRLVFAFYSPDGNEIAMPIASMSAYLKRDFPWVDVINEPILILRDEEKYSPTNYAKMIEAHDADVIAFSVMSPHWYPMEPYFEELKNLLPNLPVVIGGYQAMLSQQQTIENPNVDYICTGDGEYAIGNVVQHLKGTKDGHADGMWEKLLDGEVYESEPHQIGDLASLPFPDYEVFAKEDGFKDVNSSIFGPKGKLVLPVMTGRGCPYRCTYCCNTPILEGWKTKKTFLRKYDPQDMVDELVRLRDKFNVGYFEFWDELFLSNLKFVRAFFALYKEQLGLPFSINSRVEVMNEEFCKTAAEAGCHTIWFGIESGDEEFRAKMLGRKMTNEQVIAAAENCKKAGINRLTFNIVGAPLETAENMRQTLELNRIIAPEHFFFFPYIPLRGTPLYNIAKEEGLLLENKRNLHYLSAANDRQFTLNMKERPELLTAEDYDQICKEMLAFQEANNRLSYSDEETGETSPMTVEDKSFSLVEDPAPQVNAEPNVDLAPVADDSVQQFTPPASQIPAAEKASLLDSVKGFFRS
;
A
#
# COMPACT_ATOMS: atom_id res chain seq x y z
N MET A 1 -24.51 -11.50 -21.95
CA MET A 1 -23.78 -12.59 -22.64
C MET A 1 -22.61 -12.95 -21.74
N ASN A 2 -22.44 -14.23 -21.41
CA ASN A 2 -21.44 -14.72 -20.46
C ASN A 2 -20.01 -14.32 -20.85
N SER A 3 -19.45 -13.28 -20.23
CA SER A 3 -18.02 -12.99 -20.29
C SER A 3 -17.36 -13.50 -19.01
N LYS A 4 -17.06 -14.81 -18.97
CA LYS A 4 -15.94 -15.24 -18.14
C LYS A 4 -14.71 -14.58 -18.74
N ALA A 5 -14.03 -13.72 -17.98
CA ALA A 5 -12.75 -13.17 -18.38
C ALA A 5 -11.78 -14.33 -18.63
N ASP A 6 -10.98 -14.24 -19.69
CA ASP A 6 -9.97 -15.24 -20.00
C ASP A 6 -8.97 -15.33 -18.84
N VAL A 7 -9.14 -16.35 -18.00
CA VAL A 7 -8.07 -16.81 -17.11
C VAL A 7 -6.97 -17.29 -18.04
N ILE A 8 -5.85 -16.58 -18.09
CA ILE A 8 -4.67 -16.98 -18.86
C ILE A 8 -3.98 -18.12 -18.09
N ALA A 9 -4.64 -19.29 -18.03
CA ALA A 9 -4.02 -20.53 -17.59
C ALA A 9 -3.34 -21.14 -18.83
N ILE A 10 -2.01 -21.11 -18.86
CA ILE A 10 -1.22 -21.75 -19.91
C ILE A 10 -0.54 -22.98 -19.31
N SER A 11 -0.80 -24.12 -19.93
CA SER A 11 -0.19 -25.43 -19.68
C SER A 11 1.34 -25.31 -19.64
N THR A 12 1.90 -25.66 -18.48
CA THR A 12 3.30 -26.08 -18.34
C THR A 12 3.30 -27.60 -18.13
N GLU A 13 4.43 -28.25 -18.42
CA GLU A 13 4.69 -29.70 -18.25
C GLU A 13 4.68 -30.13 -16.77
N ARG A 14 3.67 -29.73 -16.01
CA ARG A 14 3.51 -30.08 -14.61
C ARG A 14 3.00 -31.49 -14.46
N ALA A 15 3.47 -32.16 -13.41
CA ALA A 15 2.93 -33.44 -13.00
C ALA A 15 1.41 -33.32 -12.82
N PRO A 16 0.62 -34.32 -13.28
CA PRO A 16 -0.82 -34.31 -13.09
C PRO A 16 -1.14 -34.18 -11.60
N TYR A 17 -2.14 -33.37 -11.28
CA TYR A 17 -2.53 -33.16 -9.89
C TYR A 17 -2.93 -34.49 -9.24
N PRO A 18 -2.25 -34.92 -8.17
CA PRO A 18 -2.54 -36.19 -7.51
C PRO A 18 -3.71 -36.02 -6.54
N GLN A 19 -4.94 -35.95 -7.05
CA GLN A 19 -6.15 -35.66 -6.25
C GLN A 19 -6.32 -36.55 -5.02
N ALA A 20 -5.92 -37.83 -5.10
CA ALA A 20 -5.95 -38.76 -3.96
C ALA A 20 -4.97 -38.40 -2.82
N LYS A 21 -3.99 -37.52 -3.07
CA LYS A 21 -3.06 -36.98 -2.07
C LYS A 21 -3.53 -35.65 -1.46
N SER A 22 -4.62 -35.07 -1.97
CA SER A 22 -5.23 -33.91 -1.34
C SER A 22 -5.92 -34.33 -0.04
N ARG A 23 -5.60 -33.64 1.05
CA ARG A 23 -6.31 -33.82 2.32
C ARG A 23 -7.74 -33.26 2.26
N TRP A 24 -7.98 -32.33 1.34
CA TRP A 24 -9.10 -31.40 1.42
C TRP A 24 -10.10 -31.54 0.27
N PHE A 25 -9.74 -32.21 -0.83
CA PHE A 25 -10.66 -32.44 -1.94
C PHE A 25 -11.96 -33.12 -1.46
N GLY A 26 -13.10 -32.45 -1.65
CA GLY A 26 -14.40 -32.96 -1.26
C GLY A 26 -14.57 -33.18 0.25
N SER A 27 -13.76 -32.58 1.11
CA SER A 27 -13.85 -32.72 2.57
C SER A 27 -15.15 -32.15 3.15
N VAL A 28 -15.74 -31.14 2.50
CA VAL A 28 -16.92 -30.42 2.98
C VAL A 28 -18.20 -31.04 2.41
N LYS A 29 -19.02 -31.64 3.28
CA LYS A 29 -20.28 -32.30 2.90
C LYS A 29 -21.54 -31.47 3.17
N ARG A 30 -21.47 -30.47 4.06
CA ARG A 30 -22.61 -29.62 4.42
C ARG A 30 -23.12 -28.81 3.23
N GLU A 31 -24.43 -28.51 3.19
CA GLU A 31 -25.05 -27.81 2.06
C GLU A 31 -24.42 -26.43 1.81
N ARG A 32 -24.30 -25.62 2.87
CA ARG A 32 -23.67 -24.30 2.83
C ARG A 32 -22.28 -24.36 3.48
N LEU A 33 -21.24 -24.03 2.72
CA LEU A 33 -19.86 -24.02 3.20
C LEU A 33 -19.61 -22.74 4.00
N ARG A 34 -19.00 -22.82 5.18
CA ARG A 34 -18.65 -21.66 6.00
C ARG A 34 -17.19 -21.29 5.82
N LEU A 35 -16.94 -20.11 5.25
CA LEU A 35 -15.62 -19.56 5.05
C LEU A 35 -15.44 -18.36 5.97
N VAL A 36 -14.40 -18.41 6.80
CA VAL A 36 -13.99 -17.27 7.63
C VAL A 36 -12.82 -16.56 6.97
N PHE A 37 -12.99 -15.28 6.64
CA PHE A 37 -11.88 -14.38 6.36
C PHE A 37 -11.35 -13.79 7.66
N ALA A 38 -10.02 -13.72 7.75
CA ALA A 38 -9.32 -13.15 8.88
C ALA A 38 -8.17 -12.25 8.39
N PHE A 39 -7.85 -11.23 9.17
CA PHE A 39 -6.69 -10.38 8.96
C PHE A 39 -6.32 -9.68 10.27
N TYR A 40 -5.06 -9.25 10.35
CA TYR A 40 -4.58 -8.49 11.49
C TYR A 40 -5.04 -7.03 11.35
N SER A 41 -5.90 -6.58 12.26
CA SER A 41 -6.42 -5.21 12.31
C SER A 41 -6.45 -4.73 13.76
N PRO A 42 -5.32 -4.23 14.29
CA PRO A 42 -5.13 -4.07 15.73
C PRO A 42 -6.26 -3.32 16.43
N ASP A 43 -6.74 -2.23 15.84
CA ASP A 43 -7.79 -1.35 16.37
C ASP A 43 -9.14 -1.53 15.65
N GLY A 44 -9.23 -2.41 14.66
CA GLY A 44 -10.45 -2.77 13.94
C GLY A 44 -11.07 -1.68 13.08
N ASN A 45 -10.33 -0.61 12.82
CA ASN A 45 -10.83 0.54 12.08
C ASN A 45 -10.52 0.46 10.57
N GLU A 46 -10.12 -0.71 10.07
CA GLU A 46 -9.63 -0.89 8.70
C GLU A 46 -10.62 -1.68 7.84
N ILE A 47 -10.75 -1.28 6.58
CA ILE A 47 -11.43 -2.08 5.56
C ILE A 47 -10.36 -2.76 4.70
N ALA A 48 -10.28 -4.08 4.79
CA ALA A 48 -9.35 -4.86 3.98
C ALA A 48 -9.92 -5.02 2.56
N MET A 49 -9.54 -4.13 1.64
CA MET A 49 -10.01 -4.13 0.25
C MET A 49 -9.92 -5.50 -0.47
N PRO A 50 -8.86 -6.33 -0.26
CA PRO A 50 -8.83 -7.67 -0.83
C PRO A 50 -9.96 -8.59 -0.33
N ILE A 51 -10.29 -8.55 0.98
CA ILE A 51 -11.39 -9.32 1.57
C ILE A 51 -12.74 -8.79 1.07
N ALA A 52 -12.91 -7.47 0.99
CA ALA A 52 -14.11 -6.86 0.41
C ALA A 52 -14.38 -7.37 -1.02
N SER A 53 -13.33 -7.42 -1.85
CA SER A 53 -13.41 -7.92 -3.22
C SER A 53 -13.72 -9.42 -3.29
N MET A 54 -13.02 -10.24 -2.49
CA MET A 54 -13.27 -11.68 -2.43
C MET A 54 -14.66 -12.02 -1.88
N SER A 55 -15.15 -11.30 -0.87
CA SER A 55 -16.51 -11.46 -0.33
C SER A 55 -17.56 -11.18 -1.41
N ALA A 56 -17.43 -10.05 -2.12
CA ALA A 56 -18.35 -9.71 -3.20
C ALA A 56 -18.39 -10.79 -4.28
N TYR A 57 -17.23 -11.27 -4.70
CA TYR A 57 -17.10 -12.35 -5.67
C TYR A 57 -17.76 -13.66 -5.19
N LEU A 58 -17.47 -14.10 -3.96
CA LEU A 58 -18.05 -15.31 -3.37
C LEU A 58 -19.57 -15.20 -3.26
N LYS A 59 -20.09 -14.06 -2.78
CA LYS A 59 -21.54 -13.83 -2.65
C LYS A 59 -22.26 -13.86 -4.01
N ARG A 60 -21.63 -13.35 -5.07
CA ARG A 60 -22.20 -13.34 -6.44
C ARG A 60 -22.18 -14.73 -7.08
N ASP A 61 -21.02 -15.40 -7.05
CA ASP A 61 -20.78 -16.59 -7.87
C ASP A 61 -20.98 -17.91 -7.11
N PHE A 62 -20.93 -17.86 -5.78
CA PHE A 62 -21.07 -19.00 -4.88
C PHE A 62 -22.03 -18.69 -3.71
N PRO A 63 -23.33 -18.44 -3.97
CA PRO A 63 -24.30 -18.06 -2.93
C PRO A 63 -24.56 -19.13 -1.85
N TRP A 64 -23.99 -20.32 -2.04
CA TRP A 64 -23.94 -21.41 -1.06
C TRP A 64 -22.73 -21.33 -0.11
N VAL A 65 -21.88 -20.32 -0.24
CA VAL A 65 -20.81 -20.02 0.72
C VAL A 65 -21.30 -18.95 1.70
N ASP A 66 -21.31 -19.29 2.98
CA ASP A 66 -21.48 -18.35 4.07
C ASP A 66 -20.12 -17.67 4.32
N VAL A 67 -20.03 -16.38 4.00
CA VAL A 67 -18.83 -15.56 4.19
C VAL A 67 -18.91 -14.87 5.54
N ILE A 68 -17.95 -15.15 6.41
CA ILE A 68 -17.79 -14.56 7.74
C ILE A 68 -16.48 -13.76 7.74
N ASN A 69 -16.48 -12.58 8.34
CA ASN A 69 -15.27 -11.78 8.53
C ASN A 69 -15.01 -11.65 10.03
N GLU A 70 -13.90 -12.20 10.49
CA GLU A 70 -13.46 -12.17 11.88
C GLU A 70 -12.03 -11.60 11.93
N PRO A 71 -11.87 -10.27 12.06
CA PRO A 71 -10.54 -9.66 12.17
C PRO A 71 -9.94 -9.87 13.57
N ILE A 72 -8.61 -9.80 13.66
CA ILE A 72 -7.87 -9.90 14.93
C ILE A 72 -7.61 -8.49 15.49
N LEU A 73 -8.28 -8.16 16.60
CA LEU A 73 -8.36 -6.80 17.17
C LEU A 73 -7.60 -6.67 18.50
N ILE A 74 -6.31 -7.01 18.50
CA ILE A 74 -5.45 -7.06 19.69
C ILE A 74 -5.45 -5.76 20.52
N LEU A 75 -5.50 -4.57 19.92
CA LEU A 75 -5.49 -3.30 20.67
C LEU A 75 -6.86 -2.96 21.27
N ARG A 76 -7.95 -3.62 20.84
CA ARG A 76 -9.26 -3.47 21.48
C ARG A 76 -9.38 -4.35 22.70
N ASP A 77 -8.92 -5.60 22.60
CA ASP A 77 -9.03 -6.59 23.66
C ASP A 77 -7.98 -7.70 23.46
N GLU A 78 -6.81 -7.51 24.06
CA GLU A 78 -5.67 -8.43 23.95
C GLU A 78 -6.01 -9.85 24.43
N GLU A 79 -6.80 -9.97 25.51
CA GLU A 79 -7.17 -11.27 26.07
C GLU A 79 -8.16 -12.00 25.14
N LYS A 80 -9.21 -11.33 24.69
CA LYS A 80 -10.21 -11.90 23.78
C LYS A 80 -9.59 -12.32 22.45
N TYR A 81 -8.69 -11.50 21.91
CA TYR A 81 -8.02 -11.76 20.63
C TYR A 81 -6.67 -12.48 20.79
N SER A 82 -6.32 -12.98 21.98
CA SER A 82 -5.17 -13.86 22.14
C SER A 82 -5.29 -15.10 21.24
N PRO A 83 -4.18 -15.68 20.75
CA PRO A 83 -4.21 -16.83 19.83
C PRO A 83 -5.14 -17.98 20.27
N THR A 84 -5.07 -18.36 21.55
CA THR A 84 -5.90 -19.43 22.13
C THR A 84 -7.39 -19.07 22.15
N ASN A 85 -7.77 -17.85 22.53
CA ASN A 85 -9.17 -17.43 22.56
C ASN A 85 -9.74 -17.15 21.17
N TYR A 86 -8.90 -16.64 20.27
CA TYR A 86 -9.26 -16.48 18.87
C TYR A 86 -9.54 -17.85 18.21
N ALA A 87 -8.74 -18.88 18.48
CA ALA A 87 -9.02 -20.23 17.97
C ALA A 87 -10.40 -20.76 18.42
N LYS A 88 -10.79 -20.53 19.68
CA LYS A 88 -12.13 -20.87 20.20
C LYS A 88 -13.24 -20.06 19.52
N MET A 89 -12.97 -18.80 19.18
CA MET A 89 -13.90 -17.97 18.42
C MET A 89 -14.14 -18.55 17.02
N ILE A 90 -13.08 -18.99 16.34
CA ILE A 90 -13.18 -19.67 15.05
C ILE A 90 -13.90 -21.02 15.16
N GLU A 91 -13.66 -21.78 16.24
CA GLU A 91 -14.43 -23.00 16.54
C GLU A 91 -15.93 -22.71 16.68
N ALA A 92 -16.30 -21.63 17.37
CA ALA A 92 -17.70 -21.23 17.56
C ALA A 92 -18.42 -20.85 16.25
N HIS A 93 -17.67 -20.35 15.25
CA HIS A 93 -18.21 -20.12 13.90
C HIS A 93 -18.48 -21.42 13.13
N ASP A 94 -17.94 -22.56 13.60
CA ASP A 94 -18.04 -23.87 12.96
C ASP A 94 -17.62 -23.78 11.47
N ALA A 95 -16.43 -23.20 11.27
CA ALA A 95 -15.83 -22.94 9.97
C ALA A 95 -15.40 -24.22 9.24
N ASP A 96 -15.58 -24.27 7.92
CA ASP A 96 -15.02 -25.32 7.07
C ASP A 96 -13.65 -24.94 6.48
N VAL A 97 -13.34 -23.65 6.45
CA VAL A 97 -12.07 -23.09 5.99
C VAL A 97 -11.86 -21.71 6.58
N ILE A 98 -10.62 -21.39 6.93
CA ILE A 98 -10.20 -20.05 7.31
C ILE A 98 -9.16 -19.53 6.32
N ALA A 99 -9.35 -18.29 5.85
CA ALA A 99 -8.47 -17.63 4.91
C ALA A 99 -7.95 -16.31 5.47
N PHE A 100 -6.63 -16.20 5.62
CA PHE A 100 -5.96 -15.03 6.14
C PHE A 100 -5.44 -14.14 5.01
N SER A 101 -5.69 -12.83 5.09
CA SER A 101 -4.95 -11.83 4.32
C SER A 101 -3.77 -11.32 5.16
N VAL A 102 -2.54 -11.72 4.81
CA VAL A 102 -1.35 -11.42 5.61
C VAL A 102 -0.39 -10.49 4.88
N MET A 103 -0.14 -9.32 5.49
CA MET A 103 0.96 -8.43 5.10
C MET A 103 2.27 -9.05 5.59
N SER A 104 3.36 -8.93 4.82
CA SER A 104 4.67 -9.50 5.22
C SER A 104 5.18 -9.10 6.61
N PRO A 105 5.01 -7.83 7.07
CA PRO A 105 5.41 -7.46 8.43
C PRO A 105 4.61 -8.18 9.53
N HIS A 106 3.39 -8.65 9.22
CA HIS A 106 2.51 -9.33 10.17
C HIS A 106 2.74 -10.84 10.23
N TRP A 107 3.64 -11.41 9.40
CA TRP A 107 3.83 -12.85 9.32
C TRP A 107 4.16 -13.49 10.69
N TYR A 108 5.21 -13.03 11.35
CA TYR A 108 5.67 -13.62 12.62
C TYR A 108 4.67 -13.44 13.77
N PRO A 109 4.05 -12.26 13.97
CA PRO A 109 2.95 -12.11 14.93
C PRO A 109 1.75 -13.03 14.67
N MET A 110 1.54 -13.44 13.42
CA MET A 110 0.43 -14.31 13.03
C MET A 110 0.71 -15.81 13.20
N GLU A 111 1.96 -16.26 13.24
CA GLU A 111 2.30 -17.69 13.38
C GLU A 111 1.65 -18.38 14.60
N PRO A 112 1.61 -17.77 15.81
CA PRO A 112 0.92 -18.37 16.96
C PRO A 112 -0.58 -18.60 16.75
N TYR A 113 -1.24 -17.79 15.93
CA TYR A 113 -2.67 -17.98 15.61
C TYR A 113 -2.87 -19.22 14.73
N PHE A 114 -2.00 -19.43 13.75
CA PHE A 114 -2.06 -20.63 12.89
C PHE A 114 -1.81 -21.88 13.72
N GLU A 115 -0.82 -21.84 14.62
CA GLU A 115 -0.50 -22.93 15.54
C GLU A 115 -1.69 -23.29 16.42
N GLU A 116 -2.31 -22.32 17.09
CA GLU A 116 -3.44 -22.60 17.98
C GLU A 116 -4.70 -23.03 17.25
N LEU A 117 -4.93 -22.53 16.04
CA LEU A 117 -5.98 -23.05 15.17
C LEU A 117 -5.76 -24.51 14.82
N LYS A 118 -4.53 -24.92 14.52
CA LYS A 118 -4.23 -26.34 14.20
C LYS A 118 -4.24 -27.24 15.43
N ASN A 119 -3.87 -26.73 16.59
CA ASN A 119 -3.96 -27.46 17.85
C ASN A 119 -5.41 -27.78 18.22
N LEU A 120 -6.30 -26.78 18.12
CA LEU A 120 -7.72 -26.94 18.47
C LEU A 120 -8.54 -27.58 17.35
N LEU A 121 -8.29 -27.19 16.10
CA LEU A 121 -9.05 -27.56 14.90
C LEU A 121 -8.11 -28.20 13.86
N PRO A 122 -7.55 -29.40 14.11
CA PRO A 122 -6.55 -30.01 13.22
C PRO A 122 -7.07 -30.29 11.81
N ASN A 123 -8.39 -30.38 11.64
CA ASN A 123 -9.07 -30.61 10.36
C ASN A 123 -9.66 -29.33 9.74
N LEU A 124 -9.31 -28.14 10.24
CA LEU A 124 -9.63 -26.87 9.59
C LEU A 124 -8.51 -26.51 8.59
N PRO A 125 -8.78 -26.39 7.28
CA PRO A 125 -7.81 -25.89 6.33
C PRO A 125 -7.53 -24.40 6.58
N VAL A 126 -6.24 -24.06 6.61
CA VAL A 126 -5.71 -22.70 6.78
C VAL A 126 -5.12 -22.24 5.45
N VAL A 127 -5.71 -21.19 4.89
CA VAL A 127 -5.29 -20.54 3.64
C VAL A 127 -4.60 -19.22 3.96
N ILE A 128 -3.41 -18.97 3.42
CA ILE A 128 -2.71 -17.69 3.55
C ILE A 128 -2.64 -16.98 2.19
N GLY A 129 -3.20 -15.78 2.12
CA GLY A 129 -3.04 -14.87 0.99
C GLY A 129 -2.36 -13.56 1.41
N GLY A 130 -2.43 -12.56 0.53
CA GLY A 130 -1.81 -11.25 0.73
C GLY A 130 -0.33 -11.22 0.37
N TYR A 131 0.32 -10.09 0.64
CA TYR A 131 1.69 -9.85 0.20
C TYR A 131 2.70 -10.85 0.78
N GLN A 132 2.44 -11.45 1.95
CA GLN A 132 3.31 -12.49 2.49
C GLN A 132 3.39 -13.71 1.58
N ALA A 133 2.24 -14.23 1.14
CA ALA A 133 2.18 -15.37 0.24
C ALA A 133 2.76 -15.03 -1.15
N MET A 134 2.60 -13.79 -1.62
CA MET A 134 3.11 -13.35 -2.93
C MET A 134 4.63 -13.08 -2.96
N LEU A 135 5.23 -12.68 -1.84
CA LEU A 135 6.65 -12.30 -1.77
C LEU A 135 7.54 -13.38 -1.13
N SER A 136 6.95 -14.23 -0.28
CA SER A 136 7.65 -15.22 0.53
C SER A 136 6.97 -16.58 0.45
N GLN A 137 6.68 -17.03 -0.77
CA GLN A 137 5.93 -18.26 -1.06
C GLN A 137 6.45 -19.45 -0.26
N GLN A 138 7.75 -19.76 -0.40
CA GLN A 138 8.36 -20.93 0.23
C GLN A 138 8.29 -20.88 1.76
N GLN A 139 8.68 -19.76 2.39
CA GLN A 139 8.54 -19.59 3.84
C GLN A 139 7.09 -19.80 4.30
N THR A 140 6.13 -19.32 3.52
CA THR A 140 4.72 -19.34 3.90
C THR A 140 4.17 -20.77 3.85
N ILE A 141 4.44 -21.52 2.76
CA ILE A 141 3.94 -22.89 2.61
C ILE A 141 4.71 -23.90 3.48
N GLU A 142 5.98 -23.64 3.80
CA GLU A 142 6.79 -24.49 4.71
C GLU A 142 6.27 -24.47 6.16
N ASN A 143 5.53 -23.43 6.57
CA ASN A 143 4.94 -23.39 7.91
C ASN A 143 4.01 -24.60 8.12
N PRO A 144 4.20 -25.44 9.15
CA PRO A 144 3.45 -26.68 9.32
C PRO A 144 1.95 -26.46 9.55
N ASN A 145 1.56 -25.26 9.94
CA ASN A 145 0.17 -24.91 10.24
C ASN A 145 -0.60 -24.33 9.04
N VAL A 146 0.04 -24.23 7.88
CA VAL A 146 -0.54 -23.71 6.64
C VAL A 146 -0.77 -24.85 5.64
N ASP A 147 -1.94 -24.89 5.02
CA ASP A 147 -2.31 -25.89 4.02
C ASP A 147 -2.31 -25.34 2.59
N TYR A 148 -2.72 -24.08 2.44
CA TYR A 148 -2.79 -23.41 1.15
C TYR A 148 -2.14 -22.04 1.20
N ILE A 149 -1.52 -21.63 0.09
CA ILE A 149 -1.14 -20.23 -0.12
C ILE A 149 -1.65 -19.70 -1.46
N CYS A 150 -2.09 -18.44 -1.48
CA CYS A 150 -2.49 -17.72 -2.68
C CYS A 150 -1.37 -16.80 -3.16
N THR A 151 -0.84 -17.04 -4.35
CA THR A 151 0.35 -16.34 -4.87
C THR A 151 0.02 -15.27 -5.92
N GLY A 152 -1.26 -14.88 -6.04
CA GLY A 152 -1.77 -13.91 -6.99
C GLY A 152 -3.04 -13.18 -6.52
N ASP A 153 -3.89 -12.78 -7.46
CA ASP A 153 -5.22 -12.22 -7.15
C ASP A 153 -6.13 -13.29 -6.51
N GLY A 154 -6.76 -12.94 -5.40
CA GLY A 154 -7.41 -13.90 -4.50
C GLY A 154 -8.82 -14.34 -4.91
N GLU A 155 -9.53 -13.59 -5.74
CA GLU A 155 -10.96 -13.79 -6.00
C GLU A 155 -11.25 -15.14 -6.67
N TYR A 156 -10.72 -15.38 -7.87
CA TYR A 156 -10.92 -16.67 -8.53
C TYR A 156 -10.24 -17.82 -7.78
N ALA A 157 -9.11 -17.55 -7.12
CA ALA A 157 -8.40 -18.56 -6.34
C ALA A 157 -9.25 -19.05 -5.16
N ILE A 158 -9.88 -18.15 -4.39
CA ILE A 158 -10.73 -18.56 -3.26
C ILE A 158 -12.01 -19.28 -3.74
N GLY A 159 -12.55 -18.87 -4.89
CA GLY A 159 -13.62 -19.61 -5.58
C GLY A 159 -13.24 -21.05 -5.92
N ASN A 160 -12.02 -21.25 -6.43
CA ASN A 160 -11.50 -22.57 -6.71
C ASN A 160 -11.31 -23.40 -5.43
N VAL A 161 -10.86 -22.80 -4.33
CA VAL A 161 -10.74 -23.48 -3.03
C VAL A 161 -12.11 -23.98 -2.55
N VAL A 162 -13.14 -23.13 -2.54
CA VAL A 162 -14.46 -23.57 -2.04
C VAL A 162 -15.06 -24.69 -2.91
N GLN A 163 -14.85 -24.65 -4.23
CA GLN A 163 -15.25 -25.74 -5.13
C GLN A 163 -14.46 -27.02 -4.90
N HIS A 164 -13.15 -26.90 -4.64
CA HIS A 164 -12.25 -28.01 -4.32
C HIS A 164 -12.68 -28.72 -3.04
N LEU A 165 -12.91 -27.94 -1.98
CA LEU A 165 -13.40 -28.42 -0.69
C LEU A 165 -14.76 -29.11 -0.80
N LYS A 166 -15.64 -28.61 -1.67
CA LYS A 166 -16.95 -29.21 -1.95
C LYS A 166 -16.87 -30.44 -2.86
N GLY A 167 -15.77 -30.62 -3.58
CA GLY A 167 -15.59 -31.68 -4.59
C GLY A 167 -16.43 -31.46 -5.85
N THR A 168 -16.80 -30.21 -6.15
CA THR A 168 -17.62 -29.87 -7.34
C THR A 168 -16.80 -29.64 -8.60
N LYS A 169 -15.47 -29.54 -8.46
CA LYS A 169 -14.51 -29.39 -9.56
C LYS A 169 -13.33 -30.30 -9.27
N ASP A 170 -13.14 -31.34 -10.08
CA ASP A 170 -11.95 -32.19 -10.02
C ASP A 170 -10.69 -31.40 -10.38
N GLY A 171 -9.53 -31.89 -9.92
CA GLY A 171 -8.26 -31.21 -10.07
C GLY A 171 -7.87 -30.37 -8.86
N HIS A 172 -6.88 -29.50 -9.03
CA HIS A 172 -6.39 -28.61 -7.98
C HIS A 172 -7.20 -27.32 -7.94
N ALA A 173 -7.06 -26.56 -6.85
CA ALA A 173 -7.52 -25.18 -6.80
C ALA A 173 -6.54 -24.27 -7.58
N ASP A 174 -6.90 -23.88 -8.81
CA ASP A 174 -6.06 -22.97 -9.61
C ASP A 174 -5.83 -21.63 -8.88
N GLY A 175 -4.60 -21.10 -8.94
CA GLY A 175 -4.18 -19.90 -8.22
C GLY A 175 -3.67 -20.15 -6.80
N MET A 176 -3.70 -21.40 -6.33
CA MET A 176 -3.21 -21.82 -5.01
C MET A 176 -2.03 -22.77 -5.09
N TRP A 177 -1.14 -22.71 -4.09
CA TRP A 177 -0.29 -23.85 -3.76
C TRP A 177 -0.95 -24.65 -2.64
N GLU A 178 -0.83 -25.98 -2.70
CA GLU A 178 -1.42 -26.90 -1.71
C GLU A 178 -0.35 -27.81 -1.11
N LYS A 179 -0.35 -27.94 0.22
CA LYS A 179 0.41 -28.97 0.91
C LYS A 179 -0.34 -30.31 0.90
N LEU A 180 0.27 -31.32 0.30
CA LEU A 180 -0.29 -32.65 0.15
C LEU A 180 0.00 -33.55 1.37
N LEU A 181 -0.70 -34.69 1.45
CA LEU A 181 -0.57 -35.65 2.56
C LEU A 181 0.84 -36.22 2.75
N ASP A 182 1.64 -36.30 1.70
CA ASP A 182 3.02 -36.78 1.73
C ASP A 182 4.05 -35.67 2.04
N GLY A 183 3.57 -34.44 2.28
CA GLY A 183 4.40 -33.27 2.57
C GLY A 183 4.88 -32.51 1.33
N GLU A 184 4.65 -33.06 0.13
CA GLU A 184 4.95 -32.37 -1.13
C GLU A 184 4.01 -31.17 -1.34
N VAL A 185 4.49 -30.17 -2.06
CA VAL A 185 3.70 -28.98 -2.42
C VAL A 185 3.29 -29.06 -3.88
N TYR A 186 1.99 -29.00 -4.14
CA TYR A 186 1.49 -28.78 -5.50
C TYR A 186 1.41 -27.28 -5.78
N GLU A 187 2.23 -26.79 -6.69
CA GLU A 187 2.28 -25.37 -7.07
C GLU A 187 1.45 -25.11 -8.33
N SER A 188 0.31 -24.42 -8.20
CA SER A 188 -0.40 -23.90 -9.38
C SER A 188 0.11 -22.51 -9.80
N GLU A 189 -0.16 -22.12 -11.04
CA GLU A 189 0.22 -20.78 -11.52
C GLU A 189 -0.62 -19.72 -10.79
N PRO A 190 -0.01 -18.56 -10.47
CA PRO A 190 -0.75 -17.48 -9.85
C PRO A 190 -1.82 -16.93 -10.79
N HIS A 191 -3.00 -16.64 -10.24
CA HIS A 191 -4.07 -15.97 -10.98
C HIS A 191 -3.84 -14.47 -11.06
N GLN A 192 -4.12 -13.91 -12.24
CA GLN A 192 -4.21 -12.48 -12.47
C GLN A 192 -5.54 -12.15 -13.12
N ILE A 193 -6.32 -11.29 -12.49
CA ILE A 193 -7.60 -10.83 -13.02
C ILE A 193 -7.31 -9.70 -13.98
N GLY A 194 -7.46 -9.97 -15.28
CA GLY A 194 -7.13 -9.00 -16.33
C GLY A 194 -8.13 -7.85 -16.43
N ASP A 195 -9.42 -8.15 -16.29
CA ASP A 195 -10.52 -7.18 -16.37
C ASP A 195 -11.25 -7.10 -15.04
N LEU A 196 -11.17 -5.94 -14.38
CA LEU A 196 -11.84 -5.71 -13.09
C LEU A 196 -13.37 -5.68 -13.23
N ALA A 197 -13.90 -5.34 -14.42
CA ALA A 197 -15.35 -5.36 -14.67
C ALA A 197 -15.94 -6.78 -14.63
N SER A 198 -15.10 -7.82 -14.69
CA SER A 198 -15.53 -9.21 -14.51
C SER A 198 -15.87 -9.55 -13.05
N LEU A 199 -15.45 -8.72 -12.10
CA LEU A 199 -15.75 -8.85 -10.67
C LEU A 199 -16.89 -7.91 -10.27
N PRO A 200 -17.68 -8.27 -9.24
CA PRO A 200 -18.53 -7.28 -8.60
C PRO A 200 -17.69 -6.23 -7.87
N PHE A 201 -18.26 -5.04 -7.66
CA PHE A 201 -17.63 -4.05 -6.78
C PHE A 201 -17.46 -4.60 -5.35
N PRO A 202 -16.46 -4.12 -4.60
CA PRO A 202 -16.16 -4.61 -3.26
C PRO A 202 -17.35 -4.57 -2.29
N ASP A 203 -17.46 -5.61 -1.49
CA ASP A 203 -18.51 -5.76 -0.49
C ASP A 203 -18.06 -5.13 0.83
N TYR A 204 -18.50 -3.90 1.05
CA TYR A 204 -18.25 -3.17 2.29
C TYR A 204 -19.09 -3.68 3.46
N GLU A 205 -20.23 -4.34 3.22
CA GLU A 205 -21.15 -4.78 4.28
C GLU A 205 -20.56 -5.92 5.12
N VAL A 206 -19.59 -6.66 4.58
CA VAL A 206 -18.87 -7.70 5.35
C VAL A 206 -18.06 -7.11 6.53
N PHE A 207 -17.82 -5.79 6.54
CA PHE A 207 -17.16 -5.09 7.65
C PHE A 207 -18.14 -4.38 8.59
N ALA A 208 -19.43 -4.31 8.23
CA ALA A 208 -20.42 -3.67 9.09
C ALA A 208 -20.62 -4.49 10.38
N LYS A 209 -20.58 -3.81 11.53
CA LYS A 209 -20.92 -4.38 12.84
C LYS A 209 -22.39 -4.18 13.16
N GLU A 210 -22.84 -4.62 14.32
CA GLU A 210 -24.24 -4.50 14.77
C GLU A 210 -24.76 -3.04 14.73
N ASP A 211 -23.88 -2.06 14.90
CA ASP A 211 -24.18 -0.62 14.85
C ASP A 211 -23.78 0.07 13.52
N GLY A 212 -23.45 -0.72 12.50
CA GLY A 212 -23.02 -0.27 11.17
C GLY A 212 -21.52 -0.08 11.06
N PHE A 213 -21.09 1.08 10.54
CA PHE A 213 -19.68 1.41 10.29
C PHE A 213 -19.06 2.35 11.35
N LYS A 214 -19.75 2.60 12.47
CA LYS A 214 -19.28 3.55 13.50
C LYS A 214 -17.88 3.18 14.03
N ASP A 215 -17.66 1.89 14.18
CA ASP A 215 -16.43 1.29 14.67
C ASP A 215 -15.37 1.02 13.59
N VAL A 216 -15.62 1.41 12.33
CA VAL A 216 -14.77 1.08 11.17
C VAL A 216 -14.17 2.37 10.54
N ASN A 217 -14.28 3.49 11.24
CA ASN A 217 -13.88 4.80 10.72
C ASN A 217 -12.57 5.27 11.37
N SER A 218 -11.43 4.93 10.76
CA SER A 218 -10.07 5.29 11.22
C SER A 218 -9.53 6.59 10.65
N SER A 219 -10.16 7.16 9.62
CA SER A 219 -9.44 8.20 8.89
C SER A 219 -9.29 9.45 9.76
N ILE A 220 -8.04 9.94 9.84
CA ILE A 220 -7.75 11.30 10.33
C ILE A 220 -8.30 12.36 9.37
N PHE A 221 -8.85 11.93 8.23
CA PHE A 221 -9.58 12.69 7.22
C PHE A 221 -11.08 12.40 7.31
N GLY A 222 -11.88 13.23 6.66
CA GLY A 222 -13.34 13.16 6.59
C GLY A 222 -14.12 14.05 7.56
N PRO A 223 -15.24 14.65 7.12
CA PRO A 223 -16.11 15.42 8.00
C PRO A 223 -16.57 14.60 9.21
N LYS A 224 -16.61 15.22 10.39
CA LYS A 224 -17.18 14.60 11.61
C LYS A 224 -18.60 14.09 11.35
N GLY A 225 -18.90 12.90 11.89
CA GLY A 225 -20.22 12.28 11.75
C GLY A 225 -20.54 11.73 10.35
N LYS A 226 -19.58 11.78 9.41
CA LYS A 226 -19.67 11.10 8.12
C LYS A 226 -18.70 9.94 8.06
N LEU A 227 -19.07 8.92 7.29
CA LEU A 227 -18.20 7.79 7.03
C LEU A 227 -17.11 8.18 6.04
N VAL A 228 -15.86 7.80 6.32
CA VAL A 228 -14.78 7.78 5.34
C VAL A 228 -14.64 6.37 4.81
N LEU A 229 -14.64 6.21 3.49
CA LEU A 229 -14.45 4.91 2.87
C LEU A 229 -13.18 4.85 2.02
N PRO A 230 -12.30 3.86 2.25
CA PRO A 230 -11.26 3.53 1.30
C PRO A 230 -11.88 2.85 0.08
N VAL A 231 -11.41 3.26 -1.09
CA VAL A 231 -11.86 2.80 -2.40
C VAL A 231 -10.63 2.63 -3.30
N MET A 232 -10.72 1.72 -4.26
CA MET A 232 -9.68 1.52 -5.26
C MET A 232 -10.28 1.64 -6.65
N THR A 233 -9.74 2.56 -7.46
CA THR A 233 -10.17 2.71 -8.86
C THR A 233 -9.44 1.74 -9.80
N GLY A 234 -8.41 1.06 -9.30
CA GLY A 234 -7.62 0.11 -10.06
C GLY A 234 -6.58 -0.63 -9.22
N ARG A 235 -5.76 -1.44 -9.91
CA ARG A 235 -4.67 -2.24 -9.34
C ARG A 235 -3.40 -2.11 -10.16
N GLY A 236 -2.25 -2.19 -9.49
CA GLY A 236 -0.93 -2.21 -10.10
C GLY A 236 -0.24 -0.84 -10.14
N CYS A 237 1.08 -0.87 -10.04
CA CYS A 237 1.96 0.30 -10.17
C CYS A 237 3.15 0.00 -11.10
N PRO A 238 3.38 0.77 -12.18
CA PRO A 238 4.45 0.46 -13.15
C PRO A 238 5.86 0.81 -12.64
N TYR A 239 5.97 1.51 -11.52
CA TYR A 239 7.24 1.93 -10.95
C TYR A 239 7.99 0.75 -10.31
N ARG A 240 9.31 0.85 -10.28
CA ARG A 240 10.22 -0.16 -9.75
C ARG A 240 10.99 0.36 -8.54
N CYS A 241 10.25 0.91 -7.57
CA CYS A 241 10.87 1.38 -6.34
C CYS A 241 11.47 0.18 -5.60
N THR A 242 12.74 0.29 -5.20
CA THR A 242 13.56 -0.85 -4.74
C THR A 242 13.08 -1.46 -3.43
N TYR A 243 12.31 -0.71 -2.64
CA TYR A 243 11.72 -1.11 -1.35
C TYR A 243 10.30 -1.65 -1.46
N CYS A 244 9.63 -1.44 -2.61
CA CYS A 244 8.20 -1.69 -2.76
C CYS A 244 7.92 -3.12 -3.21
N CYS A 245 6.90 -3.75 -2.62
CA CYS A 245 6.41 -5.07 -3.01
C CYS A 245 5.99 -5.15 -4.49
N ASN A 246 5.56 -4.03 -5.09
CA ASN A 246 5.17 -4.00 -6.50
C ASN A 246 6.30 -4.37 -7.46
N THR A 247 7.56 -4.14 -7.10
CA THR A 247 8.70 -4.46 -7.96
C THR A 247 8.82 -5.97 -8.22
N PRO A 248 8.98 -6.83 -7.20
CA PRO A 248 9.02 -8.28 -7.42
C PRO A 248 7.70 -8.84 -7.95
N ILE A 249 6.55 -8.27 -7.54
CA ILE A 249 5.24 -8.68 -8.06
C ILE A 249 5.18 -8.44 -9.58
N LEU A 250 5.49 -7.23 -10.04
CA LEU A 250 5.54 -6.87 -11.46
C LEU A 250 6.52 -7.76 -12.26
N GLU A 251 7.63 -8.18 -11.65
CA GLU A 251 8.62 -9.08 -12.27
C GLU A 251 8.12 -10.53 -12.37
N GLY A 252 7.34 -10.99 -11.39
CA GLY A 252 6.71 -12.32 -11.41
C GLY A 252 5.60 -12.45 -12.45
N TRP A 253 5.00 -11.34 -12.90
CA TRP A 253 3.93 -11.37 -13.91
C TRP A 253 4.46 -11.40 -15.34
N LYS A 254 4.00 -12.39 -16.13
CA LYS A 254 4.44 -12.62 -17.51
C LYS A 254 4.08 -11.48 -18.48
N THR A 255 3.02 -10.69 -18.22
CA THR A 255 2.65 -9.56 -19.10
C THR A 255 2.41 -8.26 -18.34
N LYS A 256 3.03 -7.18 -18.83
CA LYS A 256 2.83 -5.83 -18.29
C LYS A 256 1.46 -5.25 -18.62
N LYS A 257 0.80 -5.74 -19.69
CA LYS A 257 -0.48 -5.21 -20.18
C LYS A 257 -1.65 -5.54 -19.24
N THR A 258 -1.59 -6.66 -18.53
CA THR A 258 -2.62 -7.10 -17.59
C THR A 258 -2.35 -6.66 -16.15
N PHE A 259 -1.21 -6.01 -15.89
CA PHE A 259 -0.85 -5.60 -14.53
C PHE A 259 -1.52 -4.31 -14.08
N LEU A 260 -1.51 -3.28 -14.95
CA LEU A 260 -2.21 -2.02 -14.70
C LEU A 260 -3.66 -2.13 -15.14
N ARG A 261 -4.57 -2.04 -14.18
CA ARG A 261 -5.99 -2.28 -14.39
C ARG A 261 -6.78 -1.16 -13.73
N LYS A 262 -7.80 -0.66 -14.42
CA LYS A 262 -8.70 0.40 -13.94
C LYS A 262 -10.13 -0.02 -14.24
N TYR A 263 -11.06 0.35 -13.38
CA TYR A 263 -12.48 0.32 -13.73
C TYR A 263 -12.78 1.31 -14.86
N ASP A 264 -13.96 1.17 -15.47
CA ASP A 264 -14.50 2.24 -16.28
C ASP A 264 -14.81 3.48 -15.41
N PRO A 265 -14.53 4.71 -15.87
CA PRO A 265 -14.82 5.92 -15.11
C PRO A 265 -16.29 6.07 -14.69
N GLN A 266 -17.25 5.72 -15.55
CA GLN A 266 -18.68 5.85 -15.24
C GLN A 266 -19.10 4.80 -14.22
N ASP A 267 -18.73 3.53 -14.43
CA ASP A 267 -19.04 2.46 -13.48
C ASP A 267 -18.47 2.77 -12.08
N MET A 268 -17.26 3.33 -12.01
CA MET A 268 -16.65 3.73 -10.75
C MET A 268 -17.41 4.88 -10.09
N VAL A 269 -17.82 5.91 -10.83
CA VAL A 269 -18.60 7.03 -10.26
C VAL A 269 -19.98 6.57 -9.80
N ASP A 270 -20.66 5.70 -10.55
CA ASP A 270 -21.95 5.11 -10.18
C ASP A 270 -21.85 4.33 -8.87
N GLU A 271 -20.76 3.56 -8.70
CA GLU A 271 -20.50 2.85 -7.45
C GLU A 271 -20.26 3.82 -6.28
N LEU A 272 -19.50 4.89 -6.48
CA LEU A 272 -19.27 5.88 -5.43
C LEU A 272 -20.55 6.62 -5.03
N VAL A 273 -21.44 6.90 -6.00
CA VAL A 273 -22.79 7.44 -5.73
C VAL A 273 -23.59 6.45 -4.90
N ARG A 274 -23.58 5.17 -5.27
CA ARG A 274 -24.25 4.10 -4.50
C ARG A 274 -23.71 4.02 -3.07
N LEU A 275 -22.39 4.07 -2.87
CA LEU A 275 -21.76 4.01 -1.55
C LEU A 275 -22.12 5.24 -0.71
N ARG A 276 -22.05 6.45 -1.28
CA ARG A 276 -22.50 7.69 -0.63
C ARG A 276 -23.92 7.55 -0.12
N ASP A 277 -24.84 7.14 -0.98
CA ASP A 277 -26.26 7.12 -0.67
C ASP A 277 -26.62 5.98 0.29
N LYS A 278 -25.96 4.82 0.16
CA LYS A 278 -26.20 3.65 1.01
C LYS A 278 -25.60 3.79 2.42
N PHE A 279 -24.41 4.36 2.54
CA PHE A 279 -23.65 4.38 3.80
C PHE A 279 -23.43 5.79 4.38
N ASN A 280 -24.02 6.83 3.78
CA ASN A 280 -23.85 8.23 4.19
C ASN A 280 -22.36 8.63 4.23
N VAL A 281 -21.62 8.24 3.19
CA VAL A 281 -20.20 8.56 3.02
C VAL A 281 -20.05 10.05 2.78
N GLY A 282 -19.10 10.67 3.49
CA GLY A 282 -18.76 12.10 3.31
C GLY A 282 -17.36 12.32 2.76
N TYR A 283 -16.55 11.27 2.65
CA TYR A 283 -15.18 11.36 2.16
C TYR A 283 -14.73 10.03 1.57
N PHE A 284 -14.02 10.07 0.44
CA PHE A 284 -13.40 8.89 -0.16
C PHE A 284 -11.88 8.96 -0.10
N GLU A 285 -11.24 7.86 0.31
CA GLU A 285 -9.80 7.70 0.21
C GLU A 285 -9.45 6.75 -0.92
N PHE A 286 -8.78 7.24 -1.96
CA PHE A 286 -8.33 6.38 -3.04
C PHE A 286 -7.01 5.70 -2.69
N TRP A 287 -7.09 4.43 -2.31
CA TRP A 287 -5.99 3.55 -1.90
C TRP A 287 -5.33 2.83 -3.09
N ASP A 288 -5.52 3.35 -4.30
CA ASP A 288 -4.74 2.93 -5.46
C ASP A 288 -3.23 3.03 -5.16
N GLU A 289 -2.48 1.97 -5.48
CA GLU A 289 -1.01 1.98 -5.40
C GLU A 289 -0.40 3.10 -6.25
N LEU A 290 -1.10 3.45 -7.34
CA LEU A 290 -0.87 4.65 -8.13
C LEU A 290 -2.19 5.09 -8.77
N PHE A 291 -2.88 6.04 -8.15
CA PHE A 291 -4.13 6.58 -8.68
C PHE A 291 -3.98 7.11 -10.12
N LEU A 292 -2.84 7.77 -10.38
CA LEU A 292 -2.51 8.42 -11.66
C LEU A 292 -1.87 7.50 -12.70
N SER A 293 -1.97 6.17 -12.53
CA SER A 293 -1.43 5.18 -13.46
C SER A 293 -2.02 5.27 -14.88
N ASN A 294 -3.19 5.89 -15.04
CA ASN A 294 -3.83 6.15 -16.34
C ASN A 294 -4.45 7.56 -16.37
N LEU A 295 -3.74 8.54 -16.94
CA LEU A 295 -4.22 9.92 -17.01
C LEU A 295 -5.46 10.11 -17.89
N LYS A 296 -5.74 9.20 -18.84
CA LYS A 296 -7.00 9.26 -19.62
C LYS A 296 -8.19 8.90 -18.73
N PHE A 297 -8.06 7.85 -17.92
CA PHE A 297 -9.04 7.51 -16.90
C PHE A 297 -9.23 8.69 -15.94
N VAL A 298 -8.16 9.26 -15.39
CA VAL A 298 -8.24 10.35 -14.38
C VAL A 298 -9.00 11.56 -14.92
N ARG A 299 -8.73 12.00 -16.16
CA ARG A 299 -9.44 13.14 -16.75
C ARG A 299 -10.94 12.88 -16.89
N ALA A 300 -11.32 11.71 -17.39
CA ALA A 300 -12.73 11.33 -17.53
C ALA A 300 -13.39 11.17 -16.14
N PHE A 301 -12.72 10.50 -15.21
CA PHE A 301 -13.17 10.30 -13.85
C PHE A 301 -13.40 11.62 -13.11
N PHE A 302 -12.47 12.57 -13.17
CA PHE A 302 -12.63 13.88 -12.53
C PHE A 302 -13.81 14.69 -13.07
N ALA A 303 -14.06 14.64 -14.38
CA ALA A 303 -15.22 15.32 -14.97
C ALA A 303 -16.54 14.73 -14.45
N LEU A 304 -16.66 13.40 -14.46
CA LEU A 304 -17.86 12.69 -13.97
C LEU A 304 -18.05 12.84 -12.46
N TYR A 305 -16.96 12.70 -11.69
CA TYR A 305 -16.98 12.81 -10.23
C TYR A 305 -17.45 14.19 -9.76
N LYS A 306 -16.96 15.26 -10.40
CA LYS A 306 -17.38 16.63 -10.12
C LYS A 306 -18.87 16.85 -10.39
N GLU A 307 -19.37 16.29 -11.48
CA GLU A 307 -20.76 16.46 -11.92
C GLU A 307 -21.75 15.67 -11.05
N GLN A 308 -21.39 14.43 -10.66
CA GLN A 308 -22.34 13.47 -10.10
C GLN A 308 -22.19 13.25 -8.59
N LEU A 309 -20.99 13.45 -8.03
CA LEU A 309 -20.68 13.12 -6.64
C LEU A 309 -20.35 14.34 -5.79
N GLY A 310 -19.36 15.13 -6.20
CA GLY A 310 -18.97 16.39 -5.54
C GLY A 310 -18.51 16.27 -4.07
N LEU A 311 -18.03 15.09 -3.66
CA LEU A 311 -17.49 14.89 -2.31
C LEU A 311 -15.98 15.18 -2.25
N PRO A 312 -15.44 15.54 -1.07
CA PRO A 312 -13.99 15.60 -0.90
C PRO A 312 -13.36 14.21 -0.95
N PHE A 313 -12.15 14.12 -1.50
CA PHE A 313 -11.40 12.87 -1.54
C PHE A 313 -9.89 13.06 -1.38
N SER A 314 -9.18 11.98 -1.03
CA SER A 314 -7.72 11.92 -1.06
C SER A 314 -7.19 10.93 -2.10
N ILE A 315 -6.00 11.21 -2.62
CA ILE A 315 -5.25 10.29 -3.50
C ILE A 315 -3.81 10.11 -3.03
N ASN A 316 -3.24 8.95 -3.34
CA ASN A 316 -1.79 8.72 -3.27
C ASN A 316 -1.16 9.04 -4.63
N SER A 317 -0.06 9.80 -4.61
CA SER A 317 0.63 10.16 -5.85
C SER A 317 2.13 10.38 -5.69
N ARG A 318 2.81 10.39 -6.82
CA ARG A 318 4.15 10.95 -6.95
C ARG A 318 4.08 12.41 -7.43
N VAL A 319 5.20 13.11 -7.28
CA VAL A 319 5.30 14.55 -7.54
C VAL A 319 5.47 14.89 -9.02
N GLU A 320 5.94 13.95 -9.86
CA GLU A 320 6.33 14.25 -11.25
C GLU A 320 5.18 14.77 -12.14
N VAL A 321 3.92 14.54 -11.75
CA VAL A 321 2.72 14.95 -12.50
C VAL A 321 1.99 16.16 -11.88
N MET A 322 2.53 16.74 -10.80
CA MET A 322 1.91 17.81 -10.02
C MET A 322 2.28 19.21 -10.53
N ASN A 323 1.99 19.46 -11.82
CA ASN A 323 2.05 20.82 -12.34
C ASN A 323 0.79 21.62 -11.95
N GLU A 324 0.84 22.94 -12.14
CA GLU A 324 -0.23 23.86 -11.76
C GLU A 324 -1.59 23.50 -12.39
N GLU A 325 -1.62 23.16 -13.69
CA GLU A 325 -2.84 22.78 -14.41
C GLU A 325 -3.48 21.52 -13.81
N PHE A 326 -2.66 20.50 -13.50
CA PHE A 326 -3.13 19.27 -12.90
C PHE A 326 -3.67 19.51 -11.49
N CYS A 327 -2.93 20.23 -10.64
CA CYS A 327 -3.38 20.54 -9.28
C CYS A 327 -4.69 21.33 -9.28
N LYS A 328 -4.84 22.31 -10.17
CA LYS A 328 -6.10 23.04 -10.36
C LYS A 328 -7.25 22.10 -10.77
N THR A 329 -7.02 21.23 -11.75
CA THR A 329 -8.04 20.28 -12.23
C THR A 329 -8.45 19.30 -11.12
N ALA A 330 -7.48 18.82 -10.33
CA ALA A 330 -7.73 17.93 -9.21
C ALA A 330 -8.55 18.62 -8.11
N ALA A 331 -8.21 19.86 -7.74
CA ALA A 331 -8.95 20.65 -6.77
C ALA A 331 -10.40 20.90 -7.23
N GLU A 332 -10.60 21.28 -8.50
CA GLU A 332 -11.93 21.47 -9.08
C GLU A 332 -12.79 20.19 -9.08
N ALA A 333 -12.17 19.02 -9.08
CA ALA A 333 -12.86 17.73 -8.99
C ALA A 333 -13.25 17.36 -7.55
N GLY A 334 -12.71 18.04 -6.54
CA GLY A 334 -12.91 17.71 -5.12
C GLY A 334 -11.71 17.05 -4.43
N CYS A 335 -10.53 17.01 -5.07
CA CYS A 335 -9.33 16.49 -4.42
C CYS A 335 -8.96 17.41 -3.25
N HIS A 336 -9.13 16.90 -2.04
CA HIS A 336 -8.89 17.62 -0.79
C HIS A 336 -7.46 17.40 -0.30
N THR A 337 -6.93 16.18 -0.43
CA THR A 337 -5.60 15.81 0.08
C THR A 337 -4.83 14.96 -0.91
N ILE A 338 -3.54 15.25 -1.11
CA ILE A 338 -2.61 14.38 -1.83
C ILE A 338 -1.51 13.91 -0.89
N TRP A 339 -1.29 12.60 -0.90
CA TRP A 339 -0.25 11.93 -0.13
C TRP A 339 0.94 11.66 -1.04
N PHE A 340 2.08 12.27 -0.74
CA PHE A 340 3.31 12.18 -1.50
C PHE A 340 4.28 11.18 -0.88
N GLY A 341 4.62 10.12 -1.63
CA GLY A 341 5.79 9.30 -1.33
C GLY A 341 7.08 10.07 -1.64
N ILE A 342 7.64 10.78 -0.67
CA ILE A 342 8.94 11.46 -0.81
C ILE A 342 10.05 10.47 -0.49
N GLU A 343 9.84 9.68 0.56
CA GLU A 343 10.68 8.60 1.08
C GLU A 343 12.00 9.06 1.67
N SER A 344 12.74 9.97 1.03
CA SER A 344 13.99 10.53 1.55
C SER A 344 14.18 11.96 1.03
N GLY A 345 14.78 12.84 1.83
CA GLY A 345 15.16 14.20 1.42
C GLY A 345 16.55 14.29 0.79
N ASP A 346 17.35 13.24 0.90
CA ASP A 346 18.61 13.13 0.17
C ASP A 346 18.32 12.65 -1.27
N GLU A 347 18.51 13.53 -2.24
CA GLU A 347 18.17 13.26 -3.63
C GLU A 347 18.98 12.13 -4.24
N GLU A 348 20.27 12.03 -3.90
CA GLU A 348 21.16 11.00 -4.41
C GLU A 348 20.77 9.62 -3.87
N PHE A 349 20.54 9.52 -2.57
CA PHE A 349 20.04 8.33 -1.90
C PHE A 349 18.68 7.92 -2.46
N ARG A 350 17.74 8.86 -2.57
CA ARG A 350 16.41 8.61 -3.15
C ARG A 350 16.51 8.07 -4.57
N ALA A 351 17.38 8.63 -5.41
CA ALA A 351 17.57 8.18 -6.78
C ALA A 351 18.25 6.81 -6.89
N LYS A 352 19.36 6.60 -6.18
CA LYS A 352 20.21 5.40 -6.30
C LYS A 352 19.69 4.22 -5.47
N MET A 353 19.30 4.48 -4.23
CA MET A 353 18.91 3.43 -3.28
C MET A 353 17.43 3.11 -3.36
N LEU A 354 16.56 4.11 -3.55
CA LEU A 354 15.10 3.91 -3.54
C LEU A 354 14.47 3.78 -4.95
N GLY A 355 15.25 4.06 -6.01
CA GLY A 355 14.76 4.02 -7.39
C GLY A 355 13.83 5.19 -7.74
N ARG A 356 13.97 6.32 -7.04
CA ARG A 356 13.07 7.46 -7.07
C ARG A 356 13.82 8.72 -7.56
N LYS A 357 13.62 9.10 -8.83
CA LYS A 357 14.46 10.11 -9.51
C LYS A 357 13.94 11.55 -9.47
N MET A 358 12.91 11.84 -8.67
CA MET A 358 12.43 13.22 -8.53
C MET A 358 13.48 14.04 -7.79
N THR A 359 13.70 15.30 -8.20
CA THR A 359 14.61 16.22 -7.52
C THR A 359 13.92 16.91 -6.34
N ASN A 360 14.69 17.47 -5.41
CA ASN A 360 14.10 18.24 -4.30
C ASN A 360 13.33 19.47 -4.80
N GLU A 361 13.78 20.13 -5.87
CA GLU A 361 13.06 21.23 -6.50
C GLU A 361 11.71 20.78 -7.08
N GLN A 362 11.65 19.60 -7.70
CA GLN A 362 10.39 19.04 -8.21
C GLN A 362 9.42 18.74 -7.06
N VAL A 363 9.91 18.22 -5.93
CA VAL A 363 9.09 17.98 -4.74
C VAL A 363 8.53 19.29 -4.18
N ILE A 364 9.39 20.30 -4.02
CA ILE A 364 8.99 21.62 -3.50
C ILE A 364 7.97 22.28 -4.44
N ALA A 365 8.24 22.31 -5.75
CA ALA A 365 7.33 22.89 -6.74
C ALA A 365 5.96 22.18 -6.76
N ALA A 366 5.94 20.85 -6.67
CA ALA A 366 4.69 20.07 -6.57
C ALA A 366 3.88 20.43 -5.32
N ALA A 367 4.54 20.55 -4.17
CA ALA A 367 3.91 20.96 -2.93
C ALA A 367 3.37 22.41 -3.00
N GLU A 368 4.11 23.33 -3.61
CA GLU A 368 3.65 24.70 -3.82
C GLU A 368 2.43 24.78 -4.75
N ASN A 369 2.42 24.00 -5.84
CA ASN A 369 1.27 23.93 -6.75
C ASN A 369 0.01 23.38 -6.06
N CYS A 370 0.17 22.37 -5.20
CA CYS A 370 -0.93 21.86 -4.39
C CYS A 370 -1.44 22.93 -3.42
N LYS A 371 -0.54 23.61 -2.70
CA LYS A 371 -0.90 24.70 -1.77
C LYS A 371 -1.66 25.82 -2.48
N LYS A 372 -1.18 26.27 -3.65
CA LYS A 372 -1.85 27.29 -4.48
C LYS A 372 -3.25 26.85 -4.92
N ALA A 373 -3.45 25.57 -5.17
CA ALA A 373 -4.74 24.99 -5.54
C ALA A 373 -5.67 24.70 -4.35
N GLY A 374 -5.22 24.93 -3.11
CA GLY A 374 -5.99 24.61 -1.90
C GLY A 374 -6.04 23.12 -1.54
N ILE A 375 -5.08 22.34 -2.03
CA ILE A 375 -4.96 20.90 -1.75
C ILE A 375 -4.01 20.68 -0.57
N ASN A 376 -4.46 19.94 0.43
CA ASN A 376 -3.64 19.52 1.57
C ASN A 376 -2.57 18.52 1.13
N ARG A 377 -1.39 18.64 1.71
CA ARG A 377 -0.19 17.90 1.35
C ARG A 377 0.20 17.02 2.51
N LEU A 378 0.30 15.74 2.23
CA LEU A 378 0.85 14.75 3.14
C LEU A 378 2.13 14.20 2.58
N THR A 379 3.07 13.84 3.45
CA THR A 379 4.34 13.25 3.02
C THR A 379 4.60 11.95 3.74
N PHE A 380 5.00 10.94 2.97
CA PHE A 380 5.53 9.67 3.45
C PHE A 380 7.04 9.65 3.29
N ASN A 381 7.72 9.21 4.35
CA ASN A 381 9.16 9.15 4.45
C ASN A 381 9.56 7.79 5.05
N ILE A 382 10.65 7.21 4.56
CA ILE A 382 11.22 5.95 5.06
C ILE A 382 12.50 6.31 5.79
N VAL A 383 12.68 5.77 6.98
CA VAL A 383 13.88 6.00 7.79
C VAL A 383 14.54 4.70 8.21
N GLY A 384 15.86 4.73 8.38
CA GLY A 384 16.65 3.55 8.69
C GLY A 384 16.69 2.58 7.51
N ALA A 385 16.74 3.08 6.28
CA ALA A 385 16.92 2.25 5.09
C ALA A 385 18.37 1.74 4.95
N PRO A 386 18.63 0.65 4.20
CA PRO A 386 19.99 0.10 4.06
C PRO A 386 20.95 1.15 3.52
N LEU A 387 22.10 1.29 4.20
CA LEU A 387 23.14 2.25 3.91
C LEU A 387 22.73 3.73 4.08
N GLU A 388 21.56 4.00 4.66
CA GLU A 388 21.16 5.37 5.00
C GLU A 388 22.00 5.89 6.16
N THR A 389 22.46 7.13 6.04
CA THR A 389 23.23 7.82 7.09
C THR A 389 22.34 8.71 7.95
N ALA A 390 22.81 9.04 9.15
CA ALA A 390 22.17 10.04 10.00
C ALA A 390 21.95 11.38 9.28
N GLU A 391 22.88 11.78 8.40
CA GLU A 391 22.74 12.99 7.59
C GLU A 391 21.64 12.88 6.52
N ASN A 392 21.50 11.72 5.85
CA ASN A 392 20.40 11.53 4.90
C ASN A 392 19.04 11.65 5.61
N MET A 393 18.91 11.10 6.82
CA MET A 393 17.68 11.23 7.63
C MET A 393 17.42 12.69 8.02
N ARG A 394 18.44 13.47 8.39
CA ARG A 394 18.30 14.90 8.70
C ARG A 394 17.89 15.72 7.47
N GLN A 395 18.43 15.42 6.29
CA GLN A 395 17.99 16.02 5.03
C GLN A 395 16.50 15.72 4.74
N THR A 396 16.03 14.51 5.06
CA THR A 396 14.60 14.16 4.99
C THR A 396 13.74 15.07 5.88
N LEU A 397 14.15 15.29 7.14
CA LEU A 397 13.46 16.20 8.04
C LEU A 397 13.48 17.64 7.49
N GLU A 398 14.63 18.12 7.01
CA GLU A 398 14.79 19.48 6.49
C GLU A 398 13.94 19.75 5.24
N LEU A 399 13.93 18.82 4.29
CA LEU A 399 13.05 18.94 3.11
C LEU A 399 11.57 19.04 3.53
N ASN A 400 11.15 18.27 4.53
CA ASN A 400 9.77 18.32 5.01
C ASN A 400 9.46 19.61 5.79
N ARG A 401 10.44 20.23 6.47
CA ARG A 401 10.28 21.58 7.04
C ARG A 401 10.06 22.63 5.95
N ILE A 402 10.78 22.54 4.84
CA ILE A 402 10.62 23.45 3.68
C ILE A 402 9.23 23.27 3.06
N ILE A 403 8.81 22.02 2.83
CA ILE A 403 7.50 21.70 2.25
C ILE A 403 6.36 22.17 3.17
N ALA A 404 6.57 22.08 4.49
CA ALA A 404 5.60 22.32 5.54
C ALA A 404 4.25 21.63 5.20
N PRO A 405 4.22 20.29 5.09
CA PRO A 405 2.99 19.56 4.74
C PRO A 405 1.96 19.69 5.87
N GLU A 406 0.68 19.47 5.59
CA GLU A 406 -0.38 19.49 6.62
C GLU A 406 -0.19 18.36 7.64
N HIS A 407 0.41 17.25 7.18
CA HIS A 407 0.84 16.16 8.05
C HIS A 407 2.06 15.47 7.46
N PHE A 408 2.99 15.11 8.33
CA PHE A 408 4.26 14.48 7.98
C PHE A 408 4.29 13.09 8.60
N PHE A 409 4.43 12.06 7.77
CA PHE A 409 4.60 10.70 8.21
C PHE A 409 6.03 10.22 7.94
N PHE A 410 6.58 9.50 8.90
CA PHE A 410 7.81 8.74 8.73
C PHE A 410 7.62 7.33 9.28
N PHE A 411 8.14 6.34 8.56
CA PHE A 411 8.03 4.93 8.92
C PHE A 411 9.41 4.28 8.91
N PRO A 412 9.70 3.39 9.88
CA PRO A 412 10.90 2.58 9.83
C PRO A 412 10.89 1.72 8.57
N TYR A 413 12.04 1.58 7.90
CA TYR A 413 12.19 0.64 6.80
C TYR A 413 11.90 -0.79 7.27
N ILE A 414 11.14 -1.52 6.46
CA ILE A 414 10.83 -2.92 6.70
C ILE A 414 11.41 -3.75 5.56
N PRO A 415 12.37 -4.65 5.85
CA PRO A 415 12.97 -5.49 4.82
C PRO A 415 11.98 -6.49 4.22
N LEU A 416 11.39 -6.15 3.08
CA LEU A 416 10.46 -7.02 2.34
C LEU A 416 11.22 -7.99 1.42
N ARG A 417 11.07 -9.29 1.66
CA ARG A 417 11.71 -10.32 0.83
C ARG A 417 11.34 -10.18 -0.65
N GLY A 418 12.29 -10.50 -1.52
CA GLY A 418 12.15 -10.38 -2.97
C GLY A 418 12.38 -8.97 -3.51
N THR A 419 12.40 -7.93 -2.66
CA THR A 419 12.68 -6.56 -3.12
C THR A 419 14.18 -6.32 -3.32
N PRO A 420 14.59 -5.48 -4.28
CA PRO A 420 16.01 -5.13 -4.47
C PRO A 420 16.68 -4.56 -3.22
N LEU A 421 15.97 -3.71 -2.45
CA LEU A 421 16.54 -3.10 -1.25
C LEU A 421 16.72 -4.13 -0.11
N TYR A 422 15.89 -5.17 -0.05
CA TYR A 422 16.12 -6.32 0.83
C TYR A 422 17.38 -7.09 0.45
N ASN A 423 17.65 -7.28 -0.84
CA ASN A 423 18.85 -7.98 -1.30
C ASN A 423 20.11 -7.22 -0.91
N ILE A 424 20.12 -5.89 -1.09
CA ILE A 424 21.20 -5.03 -0.61
C ILE A 424 21.39 -5.21 0.90
N ALA A 425 20.32 -5.11 1.69
CA ALA A 425 20.41 -5.31 3.14
C ALA A 425 20.98 -6.69 3.53
N LYS A 426 20.66 -7.73 2.75
CA LYS A 426 21.17 -9.08 2.98
C LYS A 426 22.66 -9.19 2.62
N GLU A 427 23.07 -8.68 1.47
CA GLU A 427 24.46 -8.69 0.99
C GLU A 427 25.38 -7.91 1.93
N GLU A 428 24.89 -6.79 2.44
CA GLU A 428 25.53 -5.95 3.44
C GLU A 428 25.45 -6.55 4.87
N GLY A 429 24.79 -7.69 5.06
CA GLY A 429 24.68 -8.33 6.38
C GLY A 429 23.89 -7.50 7.41
N LEU A 430 23.00 -6.61 6.97
CA LEU A 430 22.22 -5.67 7.79
C LEU A 430 20.92 -6.26 8.35
N LEU A 431 20.50 -7.43 7.89
CA LEU A 431 19.24 -8.02 8.36
C LEU A 431 19.34 -8.52 9.81
N LEU A 432 18.32 -8.21 10.61
CA LEU A 432 18.17 -8.77 11.96
C LEU A 432 17.86 -10.28 11.90
N GLU A 433 18.38 -11.02 12.89
CA GLU A 433 18.14 -12.46 13.04
C GLU A 433 16.76 -12.74 13.63
N ASN A 434 16.37 -11.99 14.67
CA ASN A 434 15.03 -12.05 15.24
C ASN A 434 14.14 -10.99 14.60
N LYS A 435 13.07 -11.43 13.95
CA LYS A 435 12.11 -10.59 13.24
C LYS A 435 10.75 -10.47 13.93
N ARG A 436 10.59 -11.09 15.10
CA ARG A 436 9.32 -11.07 15.87
C ARG A 436 8.98 -9.66 16.39
N ASN A 437 9.99 -8.81 16.53
CA ASN A 437 9.85 -7.46 17.08
C ASN A 437 10.17 -6.37 16.04
N LEU A 438 9.98 -6.63 14.74
CA LEU A 438 10.11 -5.57 13.76
C LEU A 438 9.05 -4.50 14.03
N HIS A 439 9.49 -3.27 14.22
CA HIS A 439 8.60 -2.15 14.50
C HIS A 439 7.94 -1.73 13.19
N TYR A 440 6.62 -1.92 13.08
CA TYR A 440 5.82 -1.56 11.90
C TYR A 440 5.23 -0.14 11.99
N LEU A 441 4.96 0.33 13.21
CA LEU A 441 4.43 1.67 13.48
C LEU A 441 5.46 2.46 14.30
N SER A 442 5.49 3.78 14.11
CA SER A 442 6.17 4.70 15.02
C SER A 442 5.70 4.37 16.44
N ALA A 443 6.62 3.92 17.30
CA ALA A 443 6.31 3.34 18.60
C ALA A 443 5.41 4.27 19.43
N ALA A 444 4.13 3.94 19.54
CA ALA A 444 3.15 4.80 20.20
C ALA A 444 3.22 4.72 21.74
N ASN A 445 3.89 3.73 22.32
CA ASN A 445 3.72 3.50 23.76
C ASN A 445 4.86 3.99 24.66
N ASP A 446 6.06 4.31 24.14
CA ASP A 446 7.17 4.84 24.98
C ASP A 446 8.06 5.91 24.29
N ARG A 447 7.70 6.42 23.10
CA ARG A 447 8.52 7.39 22.32
C ARG A 447 9.98 6.94 22.11
N GLN A 448 10.21 5.63 22.09
CA GLN A 448 11.49 5.01 21.80
C GLN A 448 11.43 4.34 20.42
N PHE A 449 12.33 4.73 19.52
CA PHE A 449 12.38 4.20 18.16
C PHE A 449 13.52 3.20 18.03
N THR A 450 13.23 2.06 17.42
CA THR A 450 14.21 0.98 17.23
C THR A 450 14.48 0.78 15.75
N LEU A 451 15.76 0.67 15.41
CA LEU A 451 16.20 0.41 14.05
C LEU A 451 15.89 -1.06 13.68
N ASN A 452 15.22 -1.27 12.55
CA ASN A 452 14.83 -2.60 12.06
C ASN A 452 15.97 -3.34 11.32
N MET A 453 17.22 -2.92 11.52
CA MET A 453 18.42 -3.46 10.88
C MET A 453 19.59 -3.46 11.88
N LYS A 454 20.64 -4.23 11.57
CA LYS A 454 21.89 -4.18 12.33
C LYS A 454 22.54 -2.80 12.16
N GLU A 455 22.96 -2.25 13.27
CA GLU A 455 23.64 -0.96 13.35
C GLU A 455 24.96 -0.97 12.56
N ARG A 456 25.26 0.16 11.91
CA ARG A 456 26.56 0.44 11.30
C ARG A 456 27.05 1.79 11.82
N PRO A 457 27.92 1.82 12.84
CA PRO A 457 28.30 3.06 13.52
C PRO A 457 28.87 4.14 12.60
N GLU A 458 29.48 3.75 11.48
CA GLU A 458 30.01 4.67 10.48
C GLU A 458 28.94 5.33 9.60
N LEU A 459 27.70 4.83 9.60
CA LEU A 459 26.57 5.36 8.83
C LEU A 459 25.47 5.91 9.74
N LEU A 460 24.97 5.06 10.64
CA LEU A 460 23.81 5.32 11.47
C LEU A 460 23.86 4.46 12.72
N THR A 461 24.04 5.10 13.86
CA THR A 461 23.92 4.44 15.17
C THR A 461 22.46 4.27 15.58
N ALA A 462 22.17 3.33 16.48
CA ALA A 462 20.83 3.19 17.06
C ALA A 462 20.43 4.44 17.88
N GLU A 463 21.40 5.09 18.51
CA GLU A 463 21.21 6.35 19.25
C GLU A 463 20.88 7.50 18.30
N ASP A 464 21.64 7.66 17.20
CA ASP A 464 21.33 8.67 16.17
C ASP A 464 19.94 8.45 15.58
N TYR A 465 19.61 7.20 15.24
CA TYR A 465 18.31 6.84 14.70
C TYR A 465 17.16 7.23 15.64
N ASP A 466 17.25 6.86 16.92
CA ASP A 466 16.24 7.18 17.92
C ASP A 466 16.11 8.70 18.13
N GLN A 467 17.25 9.40 18.22
CA GLN A 467 17.28 10.85 18.39
C GLN A 467 16.66 11.59 17.19
N ILE A 468 17.00 11.22 15.95
CA ILE A 468 16.42 11.84 14.76
C ILE A 468 14.94 11.50 14.63
N CYS A 469 14.52 10.27 14.94
CA CYS A 469 13.10 9.90 14.95
C CYS A 469 12.30 10.71 15.98
N LYS A 470 12.88 11.03 17.15
CA LYS A 470 12.26 11.92 18.14
C LYS A 470 12.12 13.35 17.61
N GLU A 471 13.11 13.87 16.88
CA GLU A 471 13.02 15.17 16.22
C GLU A 471 11.94 15.19 15.13
N MET A 472 11.87 14.12 14.34
CA MET A 472 10.81 13.90 13.34
C MET A 472 9.42 13.83 13.98
N LEU A 473 9.28 13.13 15.10
CA LEU A 473 8.04 13.07 15.87
C LEU A 473 7.65 14.46 16.41
N ALA A 474 8.60 15.20 16.98
CA ALA A 474 8.35 16.55 17.47
C ALA A 474 7.90 17.49 16.33
N PHE A 475 8.51 17.37 15.15
CA PHE A 475 8.06 18.08 13.96
C PHE A 475 6.65 17.65 13.53
N GLN A 476 6.37 16.33 13.47
CA GLN A 476 5.03 15.81 13.17
C GLN A 476 3.98 16.40 14.11
N GLU A 477 4.21 16.38 15.42
CA GLU A 477 3.30 16.90 16.44
C GLU A 477 3.08 18.41 16.32
N ALA A 478 4.15 19.19 16.11
CA ALA A 478 4.06 20.65 15.98
C ALA A 478 3.42 21.10 14.65
N ASN A 479 3.61 20.32 13.59
CA ASN A 479 3.20 20.66 12.23
C ASN A 479 1.85 20.05 11.84
N ASN A 480 1.27 19.17 12.66
CA ASN A 480 -0.03 18.55 12.39
C ASN A 480 -1.16 19.59 12.37
N ARG A 481 -1.63 19.92 11.17
CA ARG A 481 -2.74 20.87 10.93
C ARG A 481 -4.02 20.17 10.47
N LEU A 482 -4.04 18.85 10.51
CA LEU A 482 -5.25 18.07 10.27
C LEU A 482 -6.03 18.00 11.58
N SER A 483 -6.86 19.00 11.83
CA SER A 483 -7.93 18.90 12.81
C SER A 483 -9.27 19.23 12.14
N TYR A 484 -10.26 18.37 12.34
CA TYR A 484 -11.64 18.78 12.19
C TYR A 484 -11.98 19.61 13.44
N SER A 485 -12.22 20.91 13.29
CA SER A 485 -12.64 21.77 14.41
C SER A 485 -13.93 21.22 15.04
N ASP A 486 -14.07 21.37 16.35
CA ASP A 486 -15.24 20.94 17.15
C ASP A 486 -16.46 21.87 17.00
N GLU A 487 -16.48 22.75 16.00
CA GLU A 487 -17.57 23.71 15.87
C GLU A 487 -18.74 23.14 15.07
N GLU A 488 -19.75 22.64 15.78
CA GLU A 488 -21.11 22.47 15.29
C GLU A 488 -21.65 23.82 14.77
N THR A 489 -21.33 24.17 13.53
CA THR A 489 -22.06 25.21 12.80
C THR A 489 -22.90 24.53 11.74
N GLY A 490 -24.15 24.25 12.12
CA GLY A 490 -25.16 23.79 11.19
C GLY A 490 -25.47 24.88 10.17
N GLU A 491 -24.71 24.92 9.07
CA GLU A 491 -25.08 25.49 7.78
C GLU A 491 -23.97 25.19 6.77
N THR A 492 -24.35 24.86 5.54
CA THR A 492 -23.42 24.63 4.42
C THR A 492 -22.66 25.93 4.10
N SER A 493 -21.50 26.12 4.72
CA SER A 493 -20.53 27.17 4.41
C SER A 493 -19.21 26.57 3.93
N PRO A 494 -18.44 27.28 3.08
CA PRO A 494 -17.21 26.78 2.50
C PRO A 494 -16.18 26.49 3.61
N MET A 495 -15.53 25.35 3.48
CA MET A 495 -14.52 24.84 4.41
C MET A 495 -13.33 25.81 4.49
N THR A 496 -12.94 26.22 5.70
CA THR A 496 -11.73 27.02 5.96
C THR A 496 -10.79 26.26 6.87
N VAL A 497 -9.53 26.14 6.45
CA VAL A 497 -8.41 25.69 7.28
C VAL A 497 -7.91 26.90 8.07
N GLU A 498 -7.70 26.75 9.38
CA GLU A 498 -6.96 27.76 10.14
C GLU A 498 -5.52 27.81 9.64
N ASP A 499 -5.16 28.92 8.98
CA ASP A 499 -3.78 29.22 8.65
C ASP A 499 -3.01 29.60 9.91
N LYS A 500 -2.16 28.69 10.40
CA LYS A 500 -1.19 28.94 11.48
C LYS A 500 0.22 29.18 10.94
N SER A 501 0.38 29.53 9.67
CA SER A 501 1.68 29.98 9.19
C SER A 501 2.02 31.34 9.83
N PHE A 502 3.25 31.45 10.34
CA PHE A 502 3.85 32.60 11.02
C PHE A 502 3.61 32.76 12.53
N SER A 503 4.45 32.05 13.30
CA SER A 503 5.19 32.70 14.40
C SER A 503 6.61 32.15 14.38
N LEU A 504 7.49 32.81 13.63
CA LEU A 504 8.93 32.64 13.77
C LEU A 504 9.28 33.08 15.20
N VAL A 505 9.92 32.20 15.98
CA VAL A 505 10.66 32.65 17.16
C VAL A 505 11.86 33.42 16.61
N GLU A 506 11.81 34.74 16.69
CA GLU A 506 12.95 35.60 16.35
C GLU A 506 14.08 35.35 17.35
N ASP A 507 15.19 34.78 16.90
CA ASP A 507 16.46 34.93 17.62
C ASP A 507 16.89 36.41 17.57
N PRO A 508 17.40 36.99 18.66
CA PRO A 508 17.69 38.42 18.73
C PRO A 508 18.87 38.77 17.81
N ALA A 509 18.57 39.53 16.75
CA ALA A 509 19.59 40.08 15.85
C ALA A 509 20.48 41.11 16.58
N PRO A 510 21.79 41.15 16.31
CA PRO A 510 22.71 42.11 16.93
C PRO A 510 22.48 43.52 16.38
N GLN A 511 22.47 44.51 17.28
CA GLN A 511 22.31 45.93 16.95
C GLN A 511 23.44 46.44 16.05
N VAL A 512 23.09 47.00 14.89
CA VAL A 512 23.99 47.83 14.08
C VAL A 512 23.28 49.14 13.71
N ASN A 513 23.94 50.25 14.03
CA ASN A 513 23.47 51.62 13.89
C ASN A 513 23.27 52.05 12.42
N ALA A 514 22.25 52.88 12.19
CA ALA A 514 21.98 53.65 10.97
C ALA A 514 23.16 54.60 10.63
N GLU A 515 23.53 54.99 9.41
CA GLU A 515 22.84 55.50 8.19
C GLU A 515 23.98 55.73 7.11
N PRO A 516 23.81 56.34 5.91
CA PRO A 516 22.64 56.53 5.03
C PRO A 516 22.89 56.24 3.52
N ASN A 517 21.77 56.13 2.77
CA ASN A 517 21.49 56.42 1.35
C ASN A 517 22.61 56.41 0.28
N VAL A 518 22.43 55.54 -0.73
CA VAL A 518 22.83 55.81 -2.11
C VAL A 518 21.71 55.40 -3.08
N ASP A 519 21.26 56.37 -3.86
CA ASP A 519 20.33 56.28 -5.00
C ASP A 519 20.83 55.31 -6.09
N LEU A 520 19.95 54.46 -6.62
CA LEU A 520 20.14 53.83 -7.93
C LEU A 520 18.85 53.85 -8.76
N ALA A 521 18.99 54.45 -9.95
CA ALA A 521 17.97 54.67 -10.98
C ALA A 521 17.57 53.38 -11.72
N PRO A 522 16.42 53.35 -12.43
CA PRO A 522 15.89 52.14 -13.06
C PRO A 522 16.52 51.92 -14.44
N VAL A 523 16.78 50.65 -14.77
CA VAL A 523 17.08 50.23 -16.15
C VAL A 523 16.09 49.15 -16.55
N ALA A 524 15.40 49.43 -17.64
CA ALA A 524 14.52 48.51 -18.35
C ALA A 524 15.31 47.76 -19.44
N ASP A 525 14.87 46.51 -19.64
CA ASP A 525 14.52 45.91 -20.93
C ASP A 525 15.37 44.76 -21.52
N ASP A 526 14.60 43.76 -21.94
CA ASP A 526 14.74 42.76 -23.00
C ASP A 526 16.05 41.95 -23.19
N SER A 527 15.94 40.62 -22.99
CA SER A 527 16.06 39.68 -24.12
C SER A 527 15.65 38.25 -23.75
N VAL A 528 14.68 37.74 -24.51
CA VAL A 528 14.32 36.32 -24.61
C VAL A 528 15.29 35.65 -25.59
N GLN A 529 16.01 34.61 -25.15
CA GLN A 529 16.68 33.68 -26.07
C GLN A 529 16.36 32.23 -25.72
N GLN A 530 15.77 31.55 -26.70
CA GLN A 530 15.48 30.13 -26.74
C GLN A 530 16.78 29.31 -26.72
N PHE A 531 16.87 28.34 -25.81
CA PHE A 531 17.98 27.40 -25.76
C PHE A 531 17.67 26.15 -26.59
N THR A 532 18.52 25.85 -27.57
CA THR A 532 18.52 24.63 -28.40
C THR A 532 19.72 23.79 -27.99
N PRO A 533 19.61 22.46 -27.77
CA PRO A 533 20.72 21.66 -27.26
C PRO A 533 21.82 21.44 -28.31
N PRO A 534 23.10 21.42 -27.93
CA PRO A 534 24.21 21.31 -28.88
C PRO A 534 24.41 19.89 -29.42
N ALA A 535 24.72 19.82 -30.72
CA ALA A 535 25.13 18.60 -31.41
C ALA A 535 26.53 18.15 -30.97
N SER A 536 26.68 16.88 -30.61
CA SER A 536 27.96 16.27 -30.24
C SER A 536 28.86 16.10 -31.48
N GLN A 537 30.00 16.79 -31.50
CA GLN A 537 31.11 16.52 -32.41
C GLN A 537 32.12 15.60 -31.71
N ILE A 538 32.26 14.35 -32.18
CA ILE A 538 33.41 13.50 -31.88
C ILE A 538 33.99 13.01 -33.23
N PRO A 539 35.30 13.14 -33.49
CA PRO A 539 35.92 12.76 -34.76
C PRO A 539 35.95 11.23 -34.97
N ALA A 540 35.74 10.83 -36.22
CA ALA A 540 35.77 9.45 -36.67
C ALA A 540 37.21 8.94 -36.86
N ALA A 541 37.84 8.39 -35.81
CA ALA A 541 39.01 7.51 -35.93
C ALA A 541 39.31 6.78 -34.60
N GLU A 542 38.40 5.94 -34.10
CA GLU A 542 38.71 4.90 -33.09
C GLU A 542 37.54 3.91 -32.92
N LYS A 543 36.99 3.41 -34.03
CA LYS A 543 36.01 2.31 -34.06
C LYS A 543 36.68 1.02 -34.52
N ALA A 544 37.64 0.52 -33.74
CA ALA A 544 38.19 -0.84 -33.90
C ALA A 544 39.05 -1.27 -32.69
N SER A 545 38.45 -1.45 -31.51
CA SER A 545 38.90 -2.44 -30.49
C SER A 545 38.08 -2.31 -29.20
N LEU A 546 36.84 -2.79 -29.18
CA LEU A 546 36.11 -3.06 -27.92
C LEU A 546 34.85 -3.91 -28.17
N LEU A 547 34.89 -4.76 -29.20
CA LEU A 547 33.82 -5.68 -29.58
C LEU A 547 34.24 -7.16 -29.51
N ASP A 548 35.41 -7.47 -28.92
CA ASP A 548 35.97 -8.82 -28.83
C ASP A 548 36.08 -9.40 -27.40
N SER A 549 35.48 -8.77 -26.40
CA SER A 549 35.62 -9.22 -25.00
C SER A 549 34.30 -9.44 -24.24
N VAL A 550 33.21 -9.86 -24.88
CA VAL A 550 32.02 -10.39 -24.15
C VAL A 550 31.27 -11.45 -24.97
N LYS A 551 31.94 -12.54 -25.36
CA LYS A 551 31.31 -13.67 -26.09
C LYS A 551 31.57 -15.06 -25.53
N GLY A 552 31.77 -15.19 -24.23
CA GLY A 552 31.86 -16.51 -23.62
C GLY A 552 31.48 -16.48 -22.15
N PHE A 553 30.18 -16.48 -21.84
CA PHE A 553 29.67 -16.93 -20.54
C PHE A 553 28.14 -17.11 -20.57
N PHE A 554 27.63 -17.90 -21.52
CA PHE A 554 26.28 -18.50 -21.43
C PHE A 554 26.22 -19.77 -22.31
N ARG A 555 26.72 -20.89 -21.78
CA ARG A 555 26.31 -22.26 -22.14
C ARG A 555 26.73 -23.23 -21.02
N SER A 556 25.84 -23.43 -20.04
CA SER A 556 25.52 -24.70 -19.37
C SER A 556 24.47 -24.41 -18.31
#